data_AF-A0A167KVH9-F1
#
_entry.id   AF-A0A167KVH9-F1
#
_cell.length_a   1.000
_cell.length_b   1.000
_cell.length_c   1.000
_cell.angle_alpha   90.00
_cell.angle_beta   90.00
_cell.angle_gamma   90.00
#
_symmetry.space_group_name_H-M   'P 1'
#
loop_
_entity.id
_entity.type
_entity.pdbx_description
1 polymer ?
#
loop_
_entity_poly.entity_id
_entity_poly.type
_entity_poly.pdbx_seq_one_letter_code
_entity_poly.pdbx_strand_id
1 'polypeptide(L)' 'MKRLVEAESMTNAPSREEILKVALPIETINWRKHNLTVIKDGYLRNGVRVHVVKEKLDDQPIIVDSAYVISEIV' A
#
# COMPACT_ATOMS: atom_id res chain seq x y z
N MET A 1 18.89 -17.02 -11.74
CA MET A 1 17.52 -17.49 -11.99
C MET A 1 16.56 -16.44 -11.43
N LYS A 2 16.20 -15.43 -12.25
CA LYS A 2 15.25 -14.38 -11.86
C LYS A 2 13.86 -14.99 -11.89
N ARG A 3 13.29 -15.35 -10.74
CA ARG A 3 11.84 -15.52 -10.66
C ARG A 3 11.26 -14.12 -10.77
N LEU A 4 10.92 -13.73 -12.00
CA LEU A 4 9.73 -12.91 -12.17
C LEU A 4 8.64 -13.69 -11.44
N VAL A 5 8.26 -13.22 -10.25
CA VAL A 5 6.92 -13.49 -9.76
C VAL A 5 6.06 -12.72 -10.72
N GLU A 6 5.72 -13.41 -11.82
CA GLU A 6 4.72 -12.98 -12.75
C GLU A 6 3.53 -12.52 -11.93
N ALA A 7 3.01 -11.36 -12.33
CA ALA A 7 1.81 -10.75 -11.82
C ALA A 7 0.65 -11.75 -11.95
N GLU A 8 0.56 -12.68 -10.99
CA GLU A 8 -0.59 -13.52 -10.80
C GLU A 8 -1.75 -12.58 -10.45
N SER A 9 -2.48 -12.23 -11.51
CA SER A 9 -3.82 -11.65 -11.49
C SER A 9 -3.91 -10.20 -10.99
N MET A 10 -3.55 -9.25 -11.86
CA MET A 10 -4.09 -7.87 -11.87
C MET A 10 -5.61 -7.85 -12.18
N THR A 11 -6.40 -8.72 -11.57
CA THR A 11 -7.85 -8.80 -11.81
C THR A 11 -8.67 -8.25 -10.67
N ASN A 12 -8.11 -7.96 -9.49
CA ASN A 12 -8.77 -7.18 -8.45
C ASN A 12 -7.70 -6.52 -7.55
N ALA A 13 -7.44 -5.21 -7.74
CA ALA A 13 -6.74 -4.45 -6.71
C ALA A 13 -7.52 -4.61 -5.37
N PRO A 14 -6.83 -4.78 -4.22
CA PRO A 14 -7.50 -4.90 -2.93
C PRO A 14 -8.35 -3.66 -2.70
N SER A 15 -9.51 -3.80 -2.04
CA SER A 15 -10.30 -2.61 -1.73
C SER A 15 -9.61 -1.76 -0.66
N ARG A 16 -9.99 -0.48 -0.57
CA ARG A 16 -9.54 0.41 0.51
C ARG A 16 -9.81 -0.19 1.89
N GLU A 17 -10.99 -0.77 2.08
CA GLU A 17 -11.41 -1.40 3.33
C GLU A 17 -10.56 -2.63 3.66
N GLU A 18 -10.12 -3.40 2.66
CA GLU A 18 -9.23 -4.53 2.85
C GLU A 18 -7.85 -4.08 3.35
N ILE A 19 -7.29 -3.04 2.72
CA ILE A 19 -6.02 -2.44 3.16
C ILE A 19 -6.13 -1.91 4.59
N LEU A 20 -7.19 -1.17 4.91
CA LEU A 20 -7.39 -0.59 6.25
C LEU A 20 -7.56 -1.64 7.36
N LYS A 21 -8.05 -2.85 7.03
CA LYS A 21 -8.17 -3.95 8.00
C LYS A 21 -6.83 -4.54 8.42
N VAL A 22 -5.85 -4.53 7.52
CA VAL A 22 -4.53 -5.15 7.76
C VAL A 22 -3.45 -4.14 8.11
N ALA A 23 -3.64 -2.86 7.74
CA ALA A 23 -2.70 -1.80 8.05
C ALA A 23 -2.87 -1.34 9.51
N LEU A 24 -1.81 -1.47 10.29
CA LEU A 24 -1.78 -1.07 11.70
C LEU A 24 -1.02 0.26 11.86
N PRO A 25 -1.39 1.11 12.83
CA PRO A 25 -0.64 2.32 13.14
C PRO A 25 0.83 2.02 13.42
N ILE A 26 1.70 2.84 12.85
CA ILE A 26 3.14 2.80 13.08
C ILE A 26 3.65 4.16 13.53
N GLU A 27 4.90 4.22 14.01
CA GLU A 27 5.61 5.49 14.05
C GLU A 27 5.68 6.07 12.64
N THR A 28 5.43 7.37 12.52
CA THR A 28 5.35 8.02 11.21
C THR A 28 6.68 7.92 10.45
N ILE A 29 6.64 7.40 9.23
CA ILE A 29 7.80 7.27 8.35
C ILE A 29 7.70 8.26 7.21
N ASN A 30 8.69 9.14 7.09
CA ASN A 30 8.83 10.01 5.91
C ASN A 30 9.49 9.24 4.76
N TRP A 31 8.70 8.87 3.77
CA TRP A 31 9.15 8.16 2.57
C TRP A 31 9.60 9.15 1.49
N ARG A 32 10.75 9.79 1.75
CA ARG A 32 11.29 10.92 0.97
C ARG A 32 11.34 10.70 -0.54
N LYS A 33 11.69 9.48 -0.99
CA LYS A 33 11.79 9.12 -2.42
C LYS A 33 10.49 9.41 -3.19
N HIS A 34 9.34 9.27 -2.53
CA HIS A 34 8.02 9.42 -3.15
C HIS A 34 7.25 10.63 -2.63
N ASN A 35 7.85 11.43 -1.74
CA ASN A 35 7.20 12.54 -1.06
C ASN A 35 5.90 12.13 -0.33
N LEU A 36 5.93 10.95 0.30
CA LEU A 36 4.80 10.39 1.06
C LEU A 36 5.18 10.23 2.53
N THR A 37 4.18 10.28 3.40
CA THR A 37 4.33 10.06 4.83
C THR A 37 3.47 8.88 5.25
N VAL A 38 4.10 7.75 5.53
CA VAL A 38 3.42 6.51 5.94
C VAL A 38 3.08 6.59 7.42
N ILE A 39 1.82 6.32 7.74
CA ILE A 39 1.27 6.38 9.10
C ILE A 39 0.67 5.02 9.54
N LYS A 40 0.36 4.14 8.59
CA LYS A 40 0.00 2.74 8.86
C LYS A 40 0.71 1.84 7.86
N ASP A 41 1.12 0.67 8.31
CA ASP A 41 1.81 -0.34 7.50
C ASP A 41 1.24 -1.73 7.79
N GLY A 42 1.38 -2.63 6.83
CA GLY A 42 0.87 -3.99 6.98
C GLY A 42 1.16 -4.86 5.77
N TYR A 43 0.62 -6.07 5.81
CA TYR A 43 0.73 -7.04 4.73
C TYR A 43 -0.63 -7.69 4.47
N LEU A 44 -0.98 -7.82 3.20
CA LEU A 44 -2.11 -8.64 2.77
C LEU A 44 -1.80 -10.12 2.98
N ARG A 45 -2.82 -10.98 2.91
CA ARG A 45 -2.68 -12.44 3.08
C ARG A 45 -1.74 -13.08 2.06
N ASN A 46 -1.60 -12.47 0.89
CA ASN A 46 -0.69 -12.92 -0.17
C ASN A 46 0.76 -12.40 0.01
N GLY A 47 1.07 -11.72 1.12
CA GLY A 47 2.40 -11.21 1.43
C GLY A 47 2.74 -9.87 0.78
N VAL A 48 1.82 -9.24 0.04
CA VAL A 48 2.04 -7.90 -0.54
C VAL A 48 1.93 -6.84 0.56
N ARG A 49 2.90 -5.92 0.58
CA ARG A 49 2.96 -4.82 1.56
C ARG A 49 1.90 -3.77 1.26
N VAL A 50 1.38 -3.13 2.30
CA VAL A 50 0.45 -2.02 2.16
C VAL A 50 0.86 -0.83 3.02
N HIS A 51 0.63 0.37 2.51
CA HIS A 51 0.90 1.62 3.19
C HIS A 51 -0.34 2.50 3.20
N VAL A 52 -0.62 3.10 4.35
CA VAL A 52 -1.57 4.21 4.46
C VAL A 52 -0.78 5.47 4.70
N VAL A 53 -1.02 6.50 3.89
CA VAL A 53 -0.28 7.76 3.92
C VAL A 53 -1.18 8.93 4.31
N LYS A 54 -0.59 10.01 4.83
CA LYS A 54 -1.36 11.21 5.20
C LYS A 54 -1.72 12.08 3.99
N GLU A 55 -0.96 11.98 2.91
CA GLU A 55 -1.14 12.76 1.70
C GLU A 55 -2.37 12.32 0.92
N LYS A 56 -3.10 13.28 0.34
CA LYS A 56 -4.24 12.98 -0.52
C LYS A 56 -3.77 12.31 -1.81
N LEU A 57 -4.37 11.16 -2.10
CA LEU A 57 -4.19 10.37 -3.32
C LEU A 57 -5.56 10.17 -3.97
N ASP A 58 -5.58 9.55 -5.15
CA ASP A 58 -6.82 9.09 -5.77
C ASP A 58 -7.54 8.05 -4.89
N ASP A 59 -8.84 7.87 -5.12
CA ASP A 59 -9.67 6.96 -4.33
C ASP A 59 -9.26 5.48 -4.46
N GLN A 60 -8.55 5.15 -5.55
CA GLN A 60 -8.08 3.79 -5.81
C GLN A 60 -6.67 3.57 -5.25
N PRO A 61 -6.37 2.36 -4.71
CA PRO A 61 -5.01 2.02 -4.33
C PRO A 61 -4.05 2.08 -5.50
N ILE A 62 -2.91 2.74 -5.29
CA ILE A 62 -1.81 2.80 -6.26
C ILE A 62 -0.69 1.85 -5.83
N ILE A 63 0.18 1.45 -6.75
CA ILE A 63 1.35 0.62 -6.45
C ILE A 63 2.61 1.49 -6.44
N VAL A 64 3.34 1.49 -5.32
CA VAL A 64 4.62 2.19 -5.16
C VAL A 64 5.64 1.24 -4.54
N ASP A 65 6.78 1.02 -5.19
CA ASP A 65 7.84 0.08 -4.75
C ASP A 65 7.27 -1.27 -4.24
N SER A 66 6.36 -1.87 -5.01
CA SER A 66 5.70 -3.15 -4.71
C SER A 66 4.79 -3.16 -3.47
N ALA A 67 4.39 -1.99 -2.96
CA ALA A 67 3.37 -1.85 -1.93
C ALA A 67 2.10 -1.21 -2.52
N TYR A 68 0.93 -1.65 -2.06
CA TYR A 68 -0.31 -0.90 -2.30
C TYR A 68 -0.37 0.30 -1.36
N VAL A 69 -0.67 1.49 -1.89
CA VAL A 69 -0.69 2.73 -1.13
C VAL A 69 -2.06 3.39 -1.26
N ILE A 70 -2.64 3.77 -0.12
CA ILE A 70 -3.87 4.57 -0.06
C ILE A 70 -3.67 5.80 0.83
N SER A 71 -4.40 6.87 0.55
CA SER A 71 -4.51 8.03 1.45
C SER A 71 -5.37 7.68 2.67
N GLU A 72 -5.07 8.20 3.86
CA GLU A 72 -6.00 8.16 5.00
C GLU A 72 -7.19 9.10 4.79
N ILE A 73 -6.95 10.24 4.15
CA ILE A 73 -7.95 11.28 3.87
C ILE A 73 -8.63 10.95 2.53
N VAL A 74 -9.96 10.96 2.50
CA VAL A 74 -10.77 10.84 1.27
C VAL A 74 -11.09 12.24 0.75
#